data_AF-R7V0W0-F1
#
_entry.id   AF-R7V0W0-F1
#
_cell.length_a   1.000
_cell.length_b   1.000
_cell.length_c   1.000
_cell.angle_alpha   90.00
_cell.angle_beta   90.00
_cell.angle_gamma   90.00
#
_symmetry.space_group_name_H-M   'P 1'
#
loop_
_entity.id
_entity.type
_entity.pdbx_description
1 polymer ?
#
loop_
_entity_poly.entity_id
_entity_poly.type
_entity_poly.pdbx_seq_one_letter_code
_entity_poly.pdbx_strand_id
1 'polypeptide(L)'
;HSTCQYDSFLIYAGADASAPEYGPYCGTDRPPDFDSTGNQLFLTFISDVSLNLGKFSFSWIFVQPEGGLHNTCIVCRVYGSNSHNKVPPGCDGRGAAILEQSEGSFASPMVHGTDTYPDNSECAWKIVVPEGKVVHLSFEDFVLEKTASSGQCYDHVSVYDGEDPTAERISYACGDNIPGEITSTRNTLYVMFRSDSSVRKQGFVA
;
A
#
# COMPACT_ATOMS: atom_id res chain seq x y z
N HIS A 1 18.56 -4.01 23.11
CA HIS A 1 17.48 -3.39 23.92
C HIS A 1 16.61 -4.54 24.42
N SER A 2 16.52 -4.82 25.73
CA SER A 2 16.02 -6.14 26.18
C SER A 2 14.60 -6.16 26.75
N THR A 3 13.91 -5.02 26.91
CA THR A 3 12.59 -5.01 27.60
C THR A 3 11.46 -4.24 26.92
N CYS A 4 11.67 -3.60 25.75
CA CYS A 4 10.64 -2.87 24.99
C CYS A 4 9.65 -2.03 25.84
N GLN A 5 10.14 -1.41 26.91
CA GLN A 5 9.29 -0.88 27.98
C GLN A 5 8.76 0.54 27.72
N TYR A 6 9.39 1.27 26.78
CA TYR A 6 9.09 2.67 26.49
C TYR A 6 8.46 2.78 25.11
N ASP A 7 9.29 2.60 24.08
CA ASP A 7 8.84 2.50 22.69
C ASP A 7 8.66 1.04 22.30
N SER A 8 7.44 0.68 21.91
CA SER A 8 7.11 -0.66 21.43
C SER A 8 6.02 -0.68 20.40
N PHE A 9 6.11 -1.66 19.51
CA PHE A 9 5.11 -1.96 18.52
C PHE A 9 4.53 -3.35 18.77
N LEU A 10 3.21 -3.43 18.87
CA LEU A 10 2.46 -4.66 19.11
C LEU A 10 1.53 -4.92 17.94
N ILE A 11 1.44 -6.19 17.55
CA ILE A 11 0.55 -6.67 16.49
C ILE A 11 -0.34 -7.74 17.07
N TYR A 12 -1.65 -7.63 16.86
CA TYR A 12 -2.64 -8.60 17.33
C TYR A 12 -3.33 -9.22 16.12
N ALA A 13 -3.41 -10.55 16.06
CA ALA A 13 -4.08 -11.29 14.98
C ALA A 13 -5.61 -11.34 15.18
N GLY A 14 -6.25 -10.17 15.14
CA GLY A 14 -7.70 -9.99 15.23
C GLY A 14 -8.10 -8.53 15.18
N ALA A 15 -9.35 -8.22 15.52
CA ALA A 15 -9.92 -6.88 15.42
C ALA A 15 -9.44 -5.91 16.53
N ASP A 16 -8.97 -6.43 17.67
CA ASP A 16 -8.62 -5.63 18.84
C ASP A 16 -7.51 -6.29 19.68
N ALA A 17 -7.13 -5.64 20.78
CA ALA A 17 -6.07 -6.06 21.69
C ALA A 17 -6.39 -7.31 22.54
N SER A 18 -7.57 -7.91 22.40
CA SER A 18 -7.89 -9.20 23.03
C SER A 18 -7.48 -10.41 22.19
N ALA A 19 -7.09 -10.19 20.93
CA ALA A 19 -6.66 -11.23 20.00
C ALA A 19 -5.21 -11.71 20.28
N PRO A 20 -4.75 -12.82 19.65
CA PRO A 20 -3.39 -13.31 19.84
C PRO A 20 -2.32 -12.28 19.50
N GLU A 21 -1.42 -12.00 20.43
CA GLU A 21 -0.36 -11.00 20.32
C GLU A 21 0.91 -11.57 19.66
N TYR A 22 1.49 -10.77 18.76
CA TYR A 22 2.78 -10.98 18.09
C TYR A 22 3.66 -9.75 18.37
N GLY A 23 4.63 -9.89 19.29
CA GLY A 23 5.44 -8.80 19.81
C GLY A 23 5.75 -9.00 21.30
N PRO A 24 6.18 -7.95 22.02
CA PRO A 24 6.44 -6.58 21.56
C PRO A 24 7.73 -6.44 20.76
N TYR A 25 7.72 -5.58 19.73
CA TYR A 25 8.89 -5.23 18.94
C TYR A 25 9.44 -3.86 19.32
N CYS A 26 10.76 -3.76 19.47
CA CYS A 26 11.44 -2.49 19.74
C CYS A 26 12.91 -2.54 19.29
N GLY A 27 13.56 -1.38 19.28
CA GLY A 27 14.94 -1.24 18.84
C GLY A 27 15.08 -1.24 17.32
N THR A 28 16.20 -1.72 16.82
CA THR A 28 16.56 -1.69 15.38
C THR A 28 16.48 -3.07 14.71
N ASP A 29 16.05 -4.08 15.45
CA ASP A 29 15.98 -5.45 14.94
C ASP A 29 14.66 -5.65 14.19
N ARG A 30 14.76 -6.18 12.98
CA ARG A 30 13.62 -6.53 12.12
C ARG A 30 12.74 -7.57 12.82
N PRO A 31 11.44 -7.31 13.01
CA PRO A 31 10.48 -8.34 13.42
C PRO A 31 10.47 -9.52 12.43
N PRO A 32 10.35 -10.76 12.90
CA PRO A 32 10.19 -11.91 12.01
C PRO A 32 8.91 -11.78 11.19
N ASP A 33 8.93 -12.36 9.99
CA ASP A 33 7.72 -12.46 9.18
C ASP A 33 6.75 -13.43 9.86
N PHE A 34 5.47 -13.08 9.94
CA PHE A 34 4.44 -13.96 10.51
C PHE A 34 3.17 -13.95 9.67
N ASP A 35 2.44 -15.05 9.77
CA ASP A 35 1.16 -15.28 9.12
C ASP A 35 0.05 -15.20 10.18
N SER A 36 -0.88 -14.25 10.05
CA SER A 36 -2.06 -14.17 10.93
C SER A 36 -2.97 -15.40 10.83
N THR A 37 -3.77 -15.68 11.86
CA THR A 37 -4.76 -16.77 11.84
C THR A 37 -6.12 -16.34 11.26
N GLY A 38 -6.26 -15.07 10.87
CA GLY A 38 -7.51 -14.49 10.37
C GLY A 38 -7.26 -13.25 9.50
N ASN A 39 -8.34 -12.61 9.03
CA ASN A 39 -8.30 -11.50 8.07
C ASN A 39 -8.23 -10.10 8.70
N GLN A 40 -7.90 -10.02 9.98
CA GLN A 40 -7.83 -8.78 10.72
C GLN A 40 -6.52 -8.73 11.49
N LEU A 41 -5.89 -7.57 11.47
CA LEU A 41 -4.78 -7.21 12.33
C LEU A 41 -5.14 -5.93 13.07
N PHE A 42 -4.90 -5.92 14.38
CA PHE A 42 -4.97 -4.74 15.20
C PHE A 42 -3.55 -4.37 15.62
N LEU A 43 -3.17 -3.10 15.47
CA LEU A 43 -1.80 -2.66 15.68
C LEU A 43 -1.77 -1.56 16.73
N THR A 44 -0.81 -1.64 17.65
CA THR A 44 -0.64 -0.64 18.70
C THR A 44 0.81 -0.18 18.71
N PHE A 45 1.00 1.13 18.60
CA PHE A 45 2.29 1.76 18.83
C PHE A 45 2.23 2.50 20.17
N ILE A 46 3.15 2.15 21.06
CA ILE A 46 3.33 2.76 22.37
C ILE A 46 4.65 3.51 22.32
N SER A 47 4.64 4.78 22.75
CA SER A 47 5.83 5.60 22.89
C SER A 47 5.77 6.41 24.17
N ASP A 48 6.93 6.75 24.73
CA ASP A 48 7.03 7.61 25.90
C ASP A 48 7.38 9.06 25.50
N VAL A 49 7.56 9.94 26.50
CA VAL A 49 7.90 11.35 26.26
C VAL A 49 9.38 11.59 25.99
N SER A 50 10.16 10.54 25.75
CA SER A 50 11.62 10.57 25.62
C SER A 50 12.08 10.26 24.19
N LEU A 51 13.33 9.79 24.00
CA LEU A 51 14.07 9.72 22.73
C LEU A 51 13.25 9.25 21.51
N ASN A 52 12.95 10.15 20.57
CA ASN A 52 12.36 9.79 19.28
C ASN A 52 13.42 9.13 18.37
N LEU A 53 13.38 7.80 18.24
CA LEU A 53 14.17 7.08 17.24
C LEU A 53 13.42 6.98 15.90
N GLY A 54 14.08 6.44 14.87
CA GLY A 54 13.57 6.37 13.51
C GLY A 54 12.22 5.65 13.36
N LYS A 55 11.58 5.88 12.21
CA LYS A 55 10.27 5.32 11.86
C LYS A 55 10.33 3.79 11.71
N PHE A 56 9.22 3.12 12.02
CA PHE A 56 8.98 1.75 11.59
C PHE A 56 8.03 1.75 10.39
N SER A 57 8.24 0.82 9.47
CA SER A 57 7.30 0.54 8.38
C SER A 57 7.09 -0.97 8.35
N PHE A 58 5.84 -1.38 8.24
CA PHE A 58 5.48 -2.77 7.96
C PHE A 58 4.65 -2.76 6.69
N SER A 59 4.64 -3.88 5.98
CA SER A 59 3.62 -4.07 4.96
C SER A 59 3.16 -5.50 5.00
N TRP A 60 1.89 -5.68 4.69
CA TRP A 60 1.23 -6.96 4.67
C TRP A 60 0.94 -7.36 3.24
N ILE A 61 0.94 -8.67 3.00
CA ILE A 61 0.28 -9.23 1.83
C ILE A 61 -0.80 -10.19 2.31
N PHE A 62 -1.76 -10.39 1.44
CA PHE A 62 -2.81 -11.36 1.59
C PHE A 62 -2.30 -12.72 1.09
N VAL A 63 -2.22 -13.71 1.98
CA VAL A 63 -1.75 -15.07 1.67
C VAL A 63 -2.95 -15.99 1.55
N GLN A 64 -3.01 -16.77 0.46
CA GLN A 64 -3.97 -17.85 0.28
C GLN A 64 -3.57 -19.03 1.16
N PRO A 65 -4.45 -19.59 2.01
CA PRO A 65 -4.15 -20.82 2.74
C PRO A 65 -4.01 -21.98 1.75
N GLU A 66 -2.95 -22.79 1.90
CA GLU A 66 -2.72 -23.94 1.03
C GLU A 66 -3.95 -24.89 1.03
N GLY A 67 -4.59 -25.04 -0.13
CA GLY A 67 -5.72 -25.96 -0.34
C GLY A 67 -7.13 -25.39 -0.16
N GLY A 68 -7.31 -24.08 0.06
CA GLY A 68 -8.64 -23.45 0.18
C GLY A 68 -9.31 -23.10 -1.15
N LEU A 69 -10.58 -23.48 -1.32
CA LEU A 69 -11.45 -23.01 -2.41
C LEU A 69 -11.66 -21.49 -2.32
N HIS A 70 -11.74 -20.84 -3.49
CA HIS A 70 -12.05 -19.42 -3.66
C HIS A 70 -13.16 -18.96 -2.69
N ASN A 71 -12.86 -17.94 -1.87
CA ASN A 71 -13.74 -17.23 -0.93
C ASN A 71 -13.75 -17.69 0.54
N THR A 72 -12.62 -17.71 1.29
CA THR A 72 -12.54 -17.18 2.68
C THR A 72 -11.17 -17.38 3.35
N CYS A 73 -10.88 -16.46 4.28
CA CYS A 73 -9.71 -16.31 5.17
C CYS A 73 -8.41 -15.89 4.49
N ILE A 74 -8.15 -14.58 4.57
CA ILE A 74 -6.96 -13.96 4.02
C ILE A 74 -5.99 -13.74 5.17
N VAL A 75 -4.89 -14.47 5.17
CA VAL A 75 -3.86 -14.33 6.19
C VAL A 75 -2.96 -13.16 5.83
N CYS A 76 -2.77 -12.21 6.73
CA CYS A 76 -1.83 -11.11 6.55
C CYS A 76 -0.43 -11.62 6.88
N ARG A 77 0.46 -11.66 5.87
CA ARG A 77 1.89 -11.84 6.11
C ARG A 77 2.53 -10.48 6.37
N VAL A 78 2.85 -10.20 7.62
CA VAL A 78 3.56 -8.96 7.98
C VAL A 78 5.05 -9.17 7.72
N TYR A 79 5.63 -8.35 6.86
CA TYR A 79 7.08 -8.31 6.71
C TYR A 79 7.67 -7.29 7.69
N GLY A 80 8.55 -7.73 8.60
CA GLY A 80 9.51 -6.80 9.19
C GLY A 80 10.42 -6.27 8.08
N SER A 81 11.11 -5.15 8.23
CA SER A 81 12.10 -4.69 7.23
C SER A 81 13.37 -4.17 7.90
N ASN A 82 14.52 -4.73 7.53
CA ASN A 82 15.87 -4.18 7.75
C ASN A 82 16.61 -3.98 6.40
N SER A 83 15.89 -3.93 5.26
CA SER A 83 16.51 -3.94 3.93
C SER A 83 15.87 -2.93 2.95
N HIS A 84 16.72 -2.01 2.49
CA HIS A 84 16.68 -1.16 1.28
C HIS A 84 15.44 -1.28 0.36
N ASN A 85 14.75 -0.14 0.14
CA ASN A 85 13.63 0.09 -0.79
C ASN A 85 12.64 -1.07 -0.95
N LYS A 86 11.58 -1.10 -0.14
CA LYS A 86 10.46 -2.01 -0.39
C LYS A 86 9.71 -1.56 -1.65
N VAL A 87 9.81 -2.35 -2.72
CA VAL A 87 9.07 -2.15 -3.96
C VAL A 87 7.69 -2.82 -3.82
N PRO A 88 6.58 -2.07 -3.83
CA PRO A 88 5.24 -2.65 -3.75
C PRO A 88 4.93 -3.57 -4.95
N PRO A 89 4.00 -4.53 -4.80
CA PRO A 89 3.49 -5.28 -5.94
C PRO A 89 3.05 -4.33 -7.05
N GLY A 90 3.46 -4.61 -8.29
CA GLY A 90 3.15 -3.79 -9.46
C GLY A 90 4.20 -2.73 -9.79
N CYS A 91 5.20 -2.52 -8.93
CA CYS A 91 6.28 -1.54 -9.12
C CYS A 91 7.64 -2.17 -9.48
N ASP A 92 7.70 -3.49 -9.69
CA ASP A 92 8.94 -4.26 -9.88
C ASP A 92 9.35 -4.43 -11.35
N GLY A 93 8.70 -3.69 -12.26
CA GLY A 93 8.95 -3.75 -13.70
C GLY A 93 8.42 -5.02 -14.39
N ARG A 94 7.65 -5.87 -13.71
CA ARG A 94 7.06 -7.09 -14.31
C ARG A 94 5.66 -6.89 -14.89
N GLY A 95 5.17 -5.65 -14.90
CA GLY A 95 3.82 -5.31 -15.32
C GLY A 95 2.88 -5.11 -14.13
N ALA A 96 1.58 -5.05 -14.41
CA ALA A 96 0.58 -4.75 -13.39
C ALA A 96 0.42 -5.89 -12.37
N ALA A 97 0.34 -5.54 -11.08
CA ALA A 97 -0.14 -6.46 -10.06
C ALA A 97 -1.64 -6.69 -10.23
N ILE A 98 -2.07 -7.95 -10.15
CA ILE A 98 -3.49 -8.31 -10.23
C ILE A 98 -4.09 -8.33 -8.82
N LEU A 99 -5.14 -7.54 -8.59
CA LEU A 99 -5.84 -7.43 -7.32
C LEU A 99 -7.27 -7.98 -7.49
N GLU A 100 -7.51 -9.20 -7.01
CA GLU A 100 -8.80 -9.92 -7.19
C GLU A 100 -9.68 -9.95 -5.93
N GLN A 101 -9.29 -9.18 -4.90
CA GLN A 101 -9.96 -9.19 -3.61
C GLN A 101 -11.17 -8.26 -3.63
N SER A 102 -12.19 -8.58 -2.82
CA SER A 102 -13.39 -7.73 -2.71
C SER A 102 -13.11 -6.35 -2.13
N GLU A 103 -12.04 -6.24 -1.34
CA GLU A 103 -11.49 -5.03 -0.75
C GLU A 103 -9.97 -5.18 -0.65
N GLY A 104 -9.24 -4.08 -0.64
CA GLY A 104 -7.79 -4.07 -0.51
C GLY A 104 -7.25 -2.66 -0.62
N SER A 105 -5.93 -2.53 -0.43
CA SER A 105 -5.23 -1.26 -0.61
C SER A 105 -3.93 -1.46 -1.36
N PHE A 106 -3.47 -0.40 -2.01
CA PHE A 106 -2.17 -0.32 -2.66
C PHE A 106 -1.61 1.10 -2.52
N ALA A 107 -0.29 1.23 -2.65
CA ALA A 107 0.39 2.48 -2.43
C ALA A 107 1.54 2.67 -3.41
N SER A 108 1.93 3.92 -3.61
CA SER A 108 3.18 4.24 -4.30
C SER A 108 4.39 3.60 -3.60
N PRO A 109 5.47 3.28 -4.32
CA PRO A 109 6.73 2.84 -3.73
C PRO A 109 7.29 3.91 -2.79
N MET A 110 8.14 3.51 -1.85
CA MET A 110 8.79 4.46 -0.95
C MET A 110 10.29 4.19 -0.83
N VAL A 111 11.06 5.27 -0.75
CA VAL A 111 12.48 5.25 -0.39
C VAL A 111 12.60 5.35 1.12
N HIS A 112 13.28 4.35 1.71
CA HIS A 112 13.50 4.34 3.15
C HIS A 112 14.34 5.54 3.59
N GLY A 113 13.88 6.22 4.65
CA GLY A 113 14.56 7.37 5.24
C GLY A 113 14.20 8.73 4.62
N THR A 114 13.46 8.77 3.52
CA THR A 114 12.93 10.03 2.96
C THR A 114 11.41 10.11 2.98
N ASP A 115 10.72 8.97 3.13
CA ASP A 115 9.25 8.87 3.06
C ASP A 115 8.68 9.46 1.77
N THR A 116 9.38 9.23 0.66
CA THR A 116 8.99 9.69 -0.67
C THR A 116 9.16 8.59 -1.72
N TYR A 117 8.40 8.64 -2.82
CA TYR A 117 8.57 7.69 -3.92
C TYR A 117 9.89 7.90 -4.68
N PRO A 118 10.49 6.87 -5.30
CA PRO A 118 11.64 7.02 -6.17
C PRO A 118 11.32 7.80 -7.46
N ASP A 119 12.32 8.50 -8.00
CA ASP A 119 12.25 9.04 -9.38
C ASP A 119 12.13 7.90 -10.39
N ASN A 120 11.55 8.18 -11.56
CA ASN A 120 11.37 7.24 -12.68
C ASN A 120 10.64 5.95 -12.28
N SER A 121 9.74 6.04 -11.31
CA SER A 121 8.90 4.92 -10.90
C SER A 121 7.85 4.68 -11.96
N GLU A 122 7.61 3.41 -12.27
CA GLU A 122 6.47 2.97 -13.08
C GLU A 122 5.81 1.80 -12.35
N CYS A 123 4.59 2.04 -11.88
CA CYS A 123 3.80 1.04 -11.19
C CYS A 123 2.44 0.88 -11.85
N ALA A 124 1.91 -0.34 -11.81
CA ALA A 124 0.56 -0.60 -12.27
C ALA A 124 -0.18 -1.66 -11.44
N TRP A 125 -1.50 -1.49 -11.37
CA TRP A 125 -2.42 -2.38 -10.69
C TRP A 125 -3.65 -2.62 -11.57
N LYS A 126 -4.01 -3.88 -11.78
CA LYS A 126 -5.28 -4.29 -12.42
C LYS A 126 -6.18 -4.85 -11.33
N ILE A 127 -7.24 -4.12 -11.01
CA ILE A 127 -8.26 -4.54 -10.05
C ILE A 127 -9.33 -5.30 -10.81
N VAL A 128 -9.65 -6.50 -10.34
CA VAL A 128 -10.65 -7.38 -10.92
C VAL A 128 -11.63 -7.81 -9.84
N VAL A 129 -12.90 -7.49 -10.03
CA VAL A 129 -13.99 -7.95 -9.16
C VAL A 129 -14.88 -8.95 -9.92
N PRO A 130 -15.75 -9.72 -9.23
CA PRO A 130 -16.67 -10.63 -9.90
C PRO A 130 -17.55 -9.94 -10.95
N GLU A 131 -17.96 -10.68 -11.98
CA GLU A 131 -18.86 -10.16 -13.01
C GLU A 131 -20.15 -9.57 -12.42
N GLY A 132 -20.62 -8.46 -13.00
CA GLY A 132 -21.80 -7.74 -12.52
C GLY A 132 -21.55 -6.85 -11.29
N LYS A 133 -20.30 -6.76 -10.81
CA LYS A 133 -19.86 -5.77 -9.83
C LYS A 133 -19.06 -4.65 -10.49
N VAL A 134 -18.92 -3.54 -9.77
CA VAL A 134 -18.08 -2.40 -10.13
C VAL A 134 -17.02 -2.20 -9.05
N VAL A 135 -15.90 -1.60 -9.43
CA VAL A 135 -14.81 -1.21 -8.54
C VAL A 135 -15.08 0.21 -8.07
N HIS A 136 -15.04 0.41 -6.76
CA HIS A 136 -14.98 1.74 -6.14
C HIS A 136 -13.55 1.97 -5.68
N LEU A 137 -12.95 3.06 -6.13
CA LEU A 137 -11.59 3.46 -5.80
C LEU A 137 -11.60 4.85 -5.16
N SER A 138 -10.94 4.97 -4.02
CA SER A 138 -10.68 6.24 -3.33
C SER A 138 -9.21 6.31 -2.95
N PHE A 139 -8.76 7.50 -2.57
CA PHE A 139 -7.40 7.72 -2.07
C PHE A 139 -7.50 8.27 -0.65
N GLU A 140 -6.78 7.66 0.29
CA GLU A 140 -6.70 8.14 1.68
C GLU A 140 -5.68 9.28 1.81
N ASP A 141 -4.54 9.12 1.12
CA ASP A 141 -3.45 10.09 1.05
C ASP A 141 -3.05 10.31 -0.41
N PHE A 142 -2.72 11.56 -0.78
CA PHE A 142 -2.30 11.88 -2.14
C PHE A 142 -1.44 13.15 -2.20
N VAL A 143 -0.13 12.98 -2.40
CA VAL A 143 0.82 14.07 -2.61
C VAL A 143 1.85 13.66 -3.67
N LEU A 144 1.70 14.22 -4.87
CA LEU A 144 2.59 14.07 -6.02
C LEU A 144 3.17 15.42 -6.45
N GLU A 145 4.20 15.41 -7.28
CA GLU A 145 4.62 16.63 -7.97
C GLU A 145 3.45 17.23 -8.76
N LYS A 146 3.38 18.56 -8.81
CA LYS A 146 2.29 19.29 -9.48
C LYS A 146 2.50 19.32 -11.01
N THR A 147 1.68 20.10 -11.69
CA THR A 147 1.78 20.30 -13.13
C THR A 147 2.95 21.19 -13.54
N ALA A 148 3.55 20.88 -14.68
CA ALA A 148 4.35 21.82 -15.45
C ALA A 148 3.56 23.06 -15.86
N SER A 149 4.25 24.09 -16.34
CA SER A 149 3.62 25.30 -16.89
C SER A 149 2.71 25.02 -18.11
N SER A 150 2.89 23.87 -18.77
CA SER A 150 2.03 23.38 -19.84
C SER A 150 0.69 22.82 -19.36
N GLY A 151 0.49 22.66 -18.04
CA GLY A 151 -0.68 22.02 -17.44
C GLY A 151 -0.60 20.49 -17.37
N GLN A 152 0.50 19.88 -17.85
CA GLN A 152 0.73 18.44 -17.72
C GLN A 152 1.37 18.12 -16.38
N CYS A 153 0.84 17.12 -15.67
CA CYS A 153 1.48 16.56 -14.47
C CYS A 153 2.88 16.02 -14.75
N TYR A 154 3.86 16.34 -13.90
CA TYR A 154 5.18 15.69 -13.91
C TYR A 154 5.02 14.25 -13.42
N ASP A 155 4.58 14.11 -12.16
CA ASP A 155 4.22 12.83 -11.55
C ASP A 155 2.71 12.67 -11.52
N HIS A 156 2.19 11.47 -11.78
CA HIS A 156 0.74 11.30 -11.86
C HIS A 156 0.25 9.89 -11.58
N VAL A 157 -1.01 9.80 -11.17
CA VAL A 157 -1.81 8.58 -11.23
C VAL A 157 -2.83 8.71 -12.35
N SER A 158 -2.84 7.74 -13.25
CA SER A 158 -3.87 7.57 -14.28
C SER A 158 -4.74 6.37 -13.94
N VAL A 159 -6.06 6.54 -14.06
CA VAL A 159 -7.03 5.46 -13.87
C VAL A 159 -7.81 5.24 -15.15
N TYR A 160 -7.89 3.98 -15.57
CA TYR A 160 -8.52 3.55 -16.82
C TYR A 160 -9.66 2.58 -16.52
N ASP A 161 -10.81 2.82 -17.14
CA ASP A 161 -12.03 2.02 -16.99
C ASP A 161 -11.99 0.77 -17.88
N GLY A 162 -11.12 -0.18 -17.52
CA GLY A 162 -10.91 -1.39 -18.29
C GLY A 162 -9.74 -2.21 -17.77
N GLU A 163 -9.22 -3.08 -18.64
CA GLU A 163 -8.23 -4.09 -18.27
C GLU A 163 -6.77 -3.62 -18.39
N ASP A 164 -6.53 -2.55 -19.14
CA ASP A 164 -5.20 -2.07 -19.51
C ASP A 164 -5.21 -0.57 -19.90
N PRO A 165 -4.04 0.06 -20.12
CA PRO A 165 -3.94 1.50 -20.45
C PRO A 165 -4.55 1.93 -21.79
N THR A 166 -5.05 1.01 -22.62
CA THR A 166 -5.75 1.34 -23.88
C THR A 166 -7.22 1.66 -23.68
N ALA A 167 -7.78 1.36 -22.50
CA ALA A 167 -9.14 1.71 -22.12
C ALA A 167 -9.32 3.22 -21.89
N GLU A 168 -10.56 3.65 -21.65
CA GLU A 168 -10.87 5.06 -21.37
C GLU A 168 -10.22 5.51 -20.07
N ARG A 169 -9.40 6.57 -20.13
CA ARG A 169 -8.81 7.18 -18.93
C ARG A 169 -9.84 8.06 -18.24
N ILE A 170 -10.40 7.57 -17.13
CA ILE A 170 -11.45 8.24 -16.35
C ILE A 170 -10.90 9.13 -15.23
N SER A 171 -9.61 9.00 -14.88
CA SER A 171 -8.94 9.92 -13.97
C SER A 171 -7.47 10.14 -14.35
N TYR A 172 -6.98 11.36 -14.12
CA TYR A 172 -5.60 11.78 -14.30
C TYR A 172 -5.29 12.86 -13.27
N ALA A 173 -4.50 12.50 -12.25
CA ALA A 173 -4.32 13.34 -11.07
C ALA A 173 -2.85 13.48 -10.66
N CYS A 174 -2.52 14.65 -10.12
CA CYS A 174 -1.23 15.00 -9.56
C CYS A 174 -1.37 16.15 -8.56
N GLY A 175 -0.27 16.54 -7.89
CA GLY A 175 -0.31 17.50 -6.81
C GLY A 175 -0.83 16.92 -5.50
N ASP A 176 -1.44 17.77 -4.69
CA ASP A 176 -1.79 17.53 -3.28
C ASP A 176 -3.30 17.54 -3.02
N ASN A 177 -4.11 17.61 -4.08
CA ASN A 177 -5.55 17.46 -3.97
C ASN A 177 -5.91 15.99 -4.14
N ILE A 178 -6.52 15.40 -3.11
CA ILE A 178 -7.03 14.03 -3.15
C ILE A 178 -8.06 13.91 -4.29
N PRO A 179 -7.88 12.97 -5.24
CA PRO A 179 -8.87 12.71 -6.27
C PRO A 179 -10.22 12.32 -5.66
N GLY A 180 -11.32 12.78 -6.26
CA GLY A 180 -12.65 12.32 -5.86
C GLY A 180 -12.80 10.81 -6.07
N GLU A 181 -13.85 10.23 -5.47
CA GLU A 181 -14.15 8.81 -5.65
C GLU A 181 -14.34 8.44 -7.12
N ILE A 182 -13.75 7.32 -7.52
CA ILE A 182 -13.78 6.81 -8.88
C ILE A 182 -14.57 5.50 -8.87
N THR A 183 -15.50 5.35 -9.80
CA THR A 183 -16.28 4.13 -9.97
C THR A 183 -16.13 3.63 -11.40
N SER A 184 -15.74 2.37 -11.56
CA SER A 184 -15.67 1.73 -12.88
C SER A 184 -17.06 1.48 -13.47
N THR A 185 -17.16 1.35 -14.79
CA THR A 185 -18.41 0.92 -15.45
C THR A 185 -18.52 -0.60 -15.56
N ARG A 186 -17.40 -1.31 -15.37
CA ARG A 186 -17.29 -2.77 -15.46
C ARG A 186 -16.62 -3.37 -14.23
N ASN A 187 -16.37 -4.66 -14.27
CA ASN A 187 -15.75 -5.41 -13.18
C ASN A 187 -14.20 -5.32 -13.16
N THR A 188 -13.62 -4.41 -13.93
CA THR A 188 -12.16 -4.23 -14.03
C THR A 188 -11.79 -2.76 -14.01
N LEU A 189 -10.69 -2.42 -13.33
CA LEU A 189 -10.12 -1.08 -13.31
C LEU A 189 -8.60 -1.17 -13.37
N TYR A 190 -7.96 -0.35 -14.20
CA TYR A 190 -6.51 -0.32 -14.32
C TYR A 190 -5.96 1.01 -13.78
N VAL A 191 -5.02 0.94 -12.86
CA VAL A 191 -4.40 2.10 -12.21
C VAL A 191 -2.90 2.10 -12.54
N MET A 192 -2.37 3.26 -12.94
CA MET A 192 -0.96 3.43 -13.28
C MET A 192 -0.39 4.64 -12.56
N PHE A 193 0.74 4.47 -11.87
CA PHE A 193 1.54 5.54 -11.30
C PHE A 193 2.83 5.71 -12.09
N ARG A 194 3.17 6.95 -12.43
CA ARG A 194 4.45 7.30 -13.04
C ARG A 194 5.06 8.53 -12.37
N SER A 195 6.36 8.47 -12.11
CA SER A 195 7.17 9.64 -11.72
C SER A 195 8.26 9.98 -12.74
N ASP A 196 8.65 11.24 -12.77
CA ASP A 196 9.72 11.76 -13.63
C ASP A 196 11.10 11.64 -12.96
N SER A 197 12.12 12.28 -13.53
CA SER A 197 13.50 12.19 -13.03
C SER A 197 13.81 13.00 -11.75
N SER A 198 12.83 13.69 -11.14
CA SER A 198 13.05 14.61 -10.02
C SER A 198 11.82 14.84 -9.12
N VAL A 199 12.00 15.71 -8.10
CA VAL A 199 10.94 16.26 -7.23
C VAL A 199 9.96 15.22 -6.66
N ARG A 200 10.52 14.36 -5.82
CA ARG A 200 9.76 13.34 -5.08
C ARG A 200 8.85 13.95 -4.02
N LYS A 201 7.71 13.32 -3.80
CA LYS A 201 6.74 13.60 -2.73
C LYS A 201 6.36 12.33 -1.97
N GLN A 202 5.50 12.47 -0.98
CA GLN A 202 5.08 11.38 -0.09
C GLN A 202 4.36 10.25 -0.83
N GLY A 203 3.75 10.53 -1.97
CA GLY A 203 3.06 9.53 -2.77
C GLY A 203 1.59 9.42 -2.40
N PHE A 204 1.03 8.22 -2.48
CA PHE A 204 -0.39 7.97 -2.21
C PHE A 204 -0.64 6.61 -1.56
N VAL A 205 -1.81 6.51 -0.93
CA VAL A 205 -2.44 5.27 -0.46
C VAL A 205 -3.87 5.23 -1.01
N ALA A 206 -4.23 4.12 -1.62
CA ALA A 206 -5.51 3.88 -2.30
C ALA A 206 -6.10 2.52 -1.91
#